data_AF-A0AAJ3UB99-F1
#
_entry.id   AF-A0AAJ3UB99-F1
#
_cell.length_a   1.000
_cell.length_b   1.000
_cell.length_c   1.000
_cell.angle_alpha   90.00
_cell.angle_beta   90.00
_cell.angle_gamma   90.00
#
_symmetry.space_group_name_H-M   'P 1'
#
loop_
_entity.id
_entity.type
_entity.pdbx_description
1 polymer ?
#
loop_
_entity_poly.entity_id
_entity_poly.type
_entity_poly.pdbx_seq_one_letter_code
_entity_poly.pdbx_strand_id
1 'polypeptide(L)'
;VTPKSMWPAVKAMLHSVYDQPDGPAVHAQFERLLDYVQDRLPAVAAHLDAARQDILAFTSFPRDVWCQIWSNNPAERLNREIRR
;
A
#
# COMPACT_ATOMS: atom_id res chain seq x y z
N VAL A 1 6.47 8.44 8.69
CA VAL A 1 6.27 7.36 9.66
C VAL A 1 7.24 6.19 9.49
N THR A 2 7.91 6.05 8.35
CA THR A 2 8.80 4.91 8.07
C THR A 2 10.28 5.31 8.21
N PRO A 3 11.16 4.50 8.82
CA PRO A 3 12.60 4.76 8.83
C PRO A 3 13.18 4.78 7.41
N LYS A 4 14.09 5.74 7.11
CA LYS A 4 14.70 5.92 5.78
C LYS A 4 15.35 4.65 5.22
N SER A 5 15.98 3.84 6.08
CA SER A 5 16.60 2.57 5.70
C SER A 5 15.59 1.54 5.18
N MET A 6 14.34 1.61 5.62
CA MET A 6 13.27 0.66 5.28
C MET A 6 12.36 1.15 4.14
N TRP A 7 12.54 2.40 3.66
CA TRP A 7 11.75 2.95 2.56
C TRP A 7 11.75 2.08 1.28
N PRO A 8 12.89 1.55 0.80
CA PRO A 8 12.90 0.74 -0.41
C PRO A 8 12.05 -0.52 -0.25
N ALA A 9 12.13 -1.18 0.92
CA ALA A 9 11.38 -2.40 1.21
C ALA A 9 9.86 -2.13 1.26
N VAL A 10 9.42 -1.14 2.05
CA VAL A 10 8.00 -0.80 2.17
C VAL A 10 7.41 -0.35 0.83
N LYS A 11 8.17 0.42 0.04
CA LYS A 11 7.77 0.83 -1.31
C LYS A 11 7.61 -0.37 -2.24
N ALA A 12 8.58 -1.28 -2.27
CA ALA A 12 8.51 -2.47 -3.12
C ALA A 12 7.29 -3.35 -2.79
N MET A 13 6.98 -3.51 -1.51
CA MET A 13 5.82 -4.28 -1.08
C MET A 13 4.49 -3.63 -1.47
N LEU A 14 4.38 -2.30 -1.34
CA LEU A 14 3.20 -1.57 -1.81
C LEU A 14 3.02 -1.68 -3.33
N HIS A 15 4.10 -1.59 -4.10
CA HIS A 15 4.04 -1.86 -5.54
C HIS A 15 3.50 -3.27 -5.83
N SER A 16 3.94 -4.27 -5.07
CA SER A 16 3.43 -5.64 -5.20
C SER A 16 1.93 -5.76 -4.86
N VAL A 17 1.39 -4.95 -3.94
CA VAL A 17 -0.07 -4.87 -3.70
C VAL A 17 -0.81 -4.39 -4.94
N TYR A 18 -0.31 -3.35 -5.61
CA TYR A 18 -0.99 -2.78 -6.79
C TYR A 18 -0.89 -3.65 -8.04
N ASP A 19 0.07 -4.58 -8.09
CA ASP A 19 0.30 -5.48 -9.23
C ASP A 19 -0.59 -6.74 -9.20
N GLN A 20 -1.42 -6.91 -8.18
CA GLN A 20 -2.26 -8.09 -8.02
C GLN A 20 -3.36 -8.19 -9.10
N PRO A 21 -3.76 -9.41 -9.50
CA PRO A 21 -4.65 -9.62 -10.64
C PRO A 21 -6.11 -9.17 -10.41
N ASP A 22 -6.57 -9.16 -9.15
CA ASP A 22 -7.96 -8.90 -8.77
C ASP A 22 -8.07 -8.35 -7.34
N GLY A 23 -9.26 -7.88 -6.97
CA GLY A 23 -9.51 -7.23 -5.68
C GLY A 23 -9.17 -8.13 -4.49
N PRO A 24 -9.70 -9.36 -4.41
CA PRO A 24 -9.31 -10.33 -3.39
C PRO A 24 -7.79 -10.53 -3.27
N ALA A 25 -7.08 -10.65 -4.39
CA ALA A 25 -5.62 -10.78 -4.40
C ALA A 25 -4.91 -9.52 -3.88
N VAL A 26 -5.38 -8.33 -4.24
CA VAL A 26 -4.92 -7.03 -3.68
C VAL A 26 -5.07 -7.02 -2.16
N HIS A 27 -6.26 -7.35 -1.65
CA HIS A 27 -6.52 -7.38 -0.21
C HIS A 27 -5.61 -8.39 0.50
N ALA A 28 -5.46 -9.60 -0.05
CA ALA A 28 -4.59 -10.63 0.53
C ALA A 28 -3.11 -10.20 0.55
N GLN A 29 -2.62 -9.52 -0.50
CA GLN A 29 -1.25 -9.00 -0.53
C GLN A 29 -1.07 -7.85 0.47
N PHE A 30 -2.10 -7.01 0.69
CA PHE A 30 -2.05 -5.94 1.68
C PHE A 30 -1.97 -6.49 3.11
N GLU A 31 -2.70 -7.57 3.43
CA GLU A 31 -2.58 -8.25 4.73
C GLU A 31 -1.16 -8.79 4.95
N ARG A 32 -0.56 -9.41 3.93
CA ARG A 32 0.84 -9.88 4.00
C ARG A 32 1.83 -8.73 4.26
N LEU A 33 1.57 -7.56 3.67
CA LEU A 33 2.34 -6.36 3.96
C LEU A 33 2.19 -5.95 5.43
N LEU A 34 0.97 -5.90 5.96
CA LEU A 34 0.72 -5.53 7.35
C LEU A 34 1.39 -6.51 8.33
N ASP A 35 1.25 -7.82 8.12
CA ASP A 35 1.90 -8.84 8.94
C ASP A 35 3.42 -8.64 9.01
N TYR A 36 4.06 -8.42 7.85
CA TYR A 36 5.50 -8.18 7.79
C TYR A 36 5.94 -6.90 8.52
N VAL A 37 5.14 -5.82 8.44
CA VAL A 37 5.49 -4.56 9.11
C VAL A 37 5.05 -4.51 10.57
N GLN A 38 4.13 -5.36 11.02
CA GLN A 38 3.54 -5.29 12.36
C GLN A 38 4.59 -5.46 13.47
N ASP A 39 5.50 -6.41 13.33
CA ASP A 39 6.56 -6.67 14.31
C ASP A 39 7.69 -5.63 14.24
N ARG A 40 8.16 -5.33 13.02
CA ARG A 40 9.37 -4.51 12.83
C ARG A 40 9.11 -3.01 12.79
N LEU A 41 7.90 -2.61 12.38
CA LEU A 41 7.52 -1.23 12.10
C LEU A 41 6.04 -0.99 12.53
N PRO A 42 5.69 -1.16 13.81
CA PRO A 42 4.30 -1.10 14.27
C PRO A 42 3.61 0.24 13.97
N ALA A 43 4.35 1.36 13.98
CA ALA A 43 3.82 2.66 13.57
C ALA A 43 3.46 2.74 12.08
N VAL A 44 4.21 2.02 11.22
CA VAL A 44 3.91 1.93 9.78
C VAL A 44 2.72 1.01 9.57
N ALA A 45 2.64 -0.12 10.29
CA ALA A 45 1.50 -1.02 10.25
C ALA A 45 0.21 -0.30 10.62
N ALA A 46 0.19 0.41 11.75
CA ALA A 46 -0.97 1.19 12.19
C ALA A 46 -1.37 2.27 11.18
N HIS A 47 -0.39 2.95 10.57
CA HIS A 47 -0.66 3.97 9.55
C HIS A 47 -1.25 3.37 8.27
N LEU A 48 -0.71 2.24 7.79
CA LEU A 48 -1.22 1.54 6.61
C LEU A 48 -2.62 0.98 6.86
N ASP A 49 -2.87 0.40 8.03
CA ASP A 49 -4.17 -0.16 8.37
C ASP A 49 -5.24 0.93 8.49
N ALA A 50 -4.92 2.07 9.12
CA ALA A 50 -5.81 3.24 9.17
C ALA A 50 -6.13 3.79 7.76
N ALA A 51 -5.18 3.73 6.83
CA ALA A 51 -5.35 4.18 5.45
C ALA A 51 -5.87 3.08 4.50
N ARG A 52 -6.13 1.86 4.99
CA ARG A 52 -6.45 0.69 4.17
C ARG A 52 -7.59 0.94 3.20
N GLN A 53 -8.70 1.52 3.68
CA GLN A 53 -9.87 1.77 2.84
C GLN A 53 -9.54 2.72 1.69
N ASP A 54 -8.80 3.80 1.96
CA ASP A 54 -8.38 4.75 0.92
C ASP A 54 -7.36 4.13 -0.05
N ILE A 55 -6.41 3.35 0.46
CA ILE A 55 -5.36 2.71 -0.36
C ILE A 55 -5.97 1.67 -1.29
N LEU A 56 -6.98 0.93 -0.83
CA LEU A 56 -7.59 -0.19 -1.56
C LEU A 56 -8.87 0.21 -2.30
N ALA A 57 -9.36 1.45 -2.18
CA ALA A 57 -10.60 1.91 -2.84
C ALA A 57 -10.61 1.67 -4.36
N PHE A 58 -9.44 1.68 -5.00
CA PHE A 58 -9.31 1.43 -6.44
C PHE A 58 -9.84 0.05 -6.86
N THR A 59 -9.88 -0.95 -5.96
CA THR A 59 -10.37 -2.30 -6.27
C THR A 59 -11.87 -2.34 -6.56
N SER A 60 -12.61 -1.29 -6.20
CA SER A 60 -14.04 -1.15 -6.51
C SER A 60 -14.31 -0.73 -7.96
N PHE A 61 -13.28 -0.34 -8.71
CA PHE A 61 -13.38 0.08 -10.10
C PHE A 61 -13.03 -1.06 -11.07
N PRO A 62 -13.41 -0.98 -12.36
CA PRO A 62 -12.95 -1.93 -13.36
C PRO A 62 -11.42 -2.00 -13.44
N ARG A 63 -10.87 -3.20 -13.60
CA ARG A 63 -9.41 -3.44 -13.63
C ARG A 63 -8.67 -2.59 -14.65
N ASP A 64 -9.28 -2.34 -15.81
CA ASP A 64 -8.69 -1.54 -16.91
C ASP A 64 -8.28 -0.12 -16.49
N VAL A 65 -8.95 0.45 -15.48
CA VAL A 65 -8.65 1.81 -15.01
C VAL A 65 -7.73 1.85 -13.79
N TRP A 66 -7.36 0.70 -13.22
CA TRP A 66 -6.57 0.65 -11.98
C TRP A 66 -5.24 1.40 -12.12
N CYS A 67 -4.47 1.13 -13.18
CA CYS A 67 -3.20 1.80 -13.44
C CYS A 67 -3.30 3.32 -13.52
N GLN A 68 -4.44 3.84 -14.01
CA GLN A 68 -4.68 5.28 -14.08
C GLN A 68 -4.95 5.86 -12.70
N ILE A 69 -5.72 5.15 -11.87
CA ILE A 69 -6.08 5.56 -10.51
C ILE A 69 -4.84 5.58 -9.61
N TRP A 70 -4.05 4.51 -9.58
CA TRP A 70 -2.95 4.40 -8.62
C TRP A 70 -1.68 5.15 -9.04
N SER A 71 -1.46 5.38 -10.34
CA SER A 71 -0.31 6.16 -10.83
C SER A 71 -0.39 7.64 -10.45
N ASN A 72 -1.59 8.18 -10.19
CA ASN A 72 -1.81 9.63 -10.09
C ASN A 72 -2.27 10.14 -8.72
N ASN A 73 -2.64 9.30 -7.73
CA ASN A 73 -3.29 9.82 -6.52
C ASN A 73 -2.85 9.16 -5.18
N PRO A 74 -2.86 7.82 -5.03
CA PRO A 74 -2.51 7.16 -3.77
C PRO A 74 -0.99 7.01 -3.59
N ALA A 75 -0.26 6.68 -4.66
CA ALA A 75 1.18 6.45 -4.59
C ALA A 75 1.95 7.70 -4.16
N GLU A 76 1.61 8.88 -4.70
CA GLU A 76 2.26 10.15 -4.32
C GLU A 76 1.90 10.61 -2.90
N ARG A 77 0.65 10.38 -2.47
CA ARG A 77 0.19 10.71 -1.11
C ARG A 77 0.86 9.80 -0.09
N LEU A 78 0.79 8.49 -0.32
CA LEU A 78 1.41 7.48 0.54
C LEU A 78 2.94 7.64 0.56
N ASN A 79 3.59 7.97 -0.57
CA ASN A 79 5.02 8.27 -0.59
C ASN A 79 5.36 9.50 0.25
N ARG A 80 4.52 10.54 0.27
CA ARG A 80 4.70 11.71 1.16
C ARG A 80 4.52 11.33 2.63
N GLU A 81 3.56 10.48 2.95
CA GLU A 81 3.29 10.03 4.33
C GLU A 81 4.36 9.06 4.87
N ILE A 82 4.86 8.14 4.03
CA ILE A 82 5.99 7.24 4.33
C ILE A 82 7.27 8.03 4.58
N ARG A 83 7.51 9.09 3.79
CA ARG A 83 8.73 9.92 3.83
C ARG A 83 8.77 10.95 4.95
N ARG A 84 7.61 11.36 5.49
CA ARG A 84 7.51 12.23 6.67
C ARG A 84 8.03 11.55 7.92
#